data_AF-A0A933TRL0-F1
#
_entry.id   AF-A0A933TRL0-F1
#
_cell.length_a   1.000
_cell.length_b   1.000
_cell.length_c   1.000
_cell.angle_alpha   90.00
_cell.angle_beta   90.00
_cell.angle_gamma   90.00
#
_symmetry.space_group_name_H-M   'P 1'
#
loop_
_entity.id
_entity.type
_entity.pdbx_description
1 polymer ?
#
loop_
_entity_poly.entity_id
_entity_poly.type
_entity_poly.pdbx_seq_one_letter_code
_entity_poly.pdbx_strand_id
1 'polypeptide(L)'
;MIIKILYAQKKNIDALIDLTFNSNQMRDFDVRPSFSPGAKSYHARVTEGRMLDYVVKRLSAIPESKKAVMSFIEWHDYKAILDTPYDDYLPCHTTIQFRLLEVADKYILNIITHFRSIDAYQKSCGDFVVTAMLAEKVKFELNKTLKLPIELGSIMGVITDAHVYKECYIDAEQLINKVTMEGVDL
;
A
#
# COMPACT_ATOMS: atom_id res chain seq x y z
N MET A 1 4.05 17.44 2.09
CA MET A 1 5.30 16.73 1.74
C MET A 1 5.36 16.59 0.24
N ILE A 2 6.27 17.29 -0.44
CA ILE A 2 6.48 17.13 -1.89
C ILE A 2 7.57 16.06 -2.04
N ILE A 3 7.18 14.81 -2.28
CA ILE A 3 8.15 13.76 -2.61
C ILE A 3 8.57 14.00 -4.07
N LYS A 4 9.83 14.40 -4.30
CA LYS A 4 10.40 14.46 -5.65
C LYS A 4 10.77 13.03 -6.05
N ILE A 5 9.86 12.34 -6.71
CA ILE A 5 10.07 10.95 -7.13
C ILE A 5 10.76 10.98 -8.49
N LEU A 6 12.07 10.72 -8.50
CA LEU A 6 12.94 10.91 -9.67
C LEU A 6 12.72 9.88 -10.79
N TYR A 7 12.04 8.76 -10.50
CA TYR A 7 12.01 7.60 -11.38
C TYR A 7 10.63 6.93 -11.49
N ALA A 8 9.57 7.57 -10.99
CA ALA A 8 8.21 7.01 -11.04
C ALA A 8 7.27 7.83 -11.91
N GLN A 9 6.28 7.15 -12.47
CA GLN A 9 5.24 7.79 -13.27
C GLN A 9 4.21 8.45 -12.36
N LYS A 10 4.22 9.79 -12.28
CA LYS A 10 3.29 10.56 -11.43
C LYS A 10 1.82 10.14 -11.61
N LYS A 11 1.39 9.90 -12.85
CA LYS A 11 0.01 9.47 -13.17
C LYS A 11 -0.39 8.17 -12.43
N ASN A 12 0.54 7.22 -12.29
CA ASN A 12 0.28 5.93 -11.64
C ASN A 12 0.21 6.10 -10.12
N ILE A 13 1.06 6.97 -9.58
CA ILE A 13 1.03 7.34 -8.16
C ILE A 13 -0.27 8.05 -7.82
N ASP A 14 -0.67 9.04 -8.62
CA ASP A 14 -1.92 9.77 -8.44
C ASP A 14 -3.12 8.81 -8.51
N ALA A 15 -3.11 7.84 -9.44
CA ALA A 15 -4.15 6.81 -9.55
C ALA A 15 -4.20 5.90 -8.30
N LEU A 16 -3.06 5.47 -7.77
CA LEU A 16 -3.02 4.67 -6.54
C LEU A 16 -3.48 5.47 -5.33
N ILE A 17 -3.09 6.74 -5.21
CA ILE A 17 -3.58 7.65 -4.16
C ILE A 17 -5.10 7.77 -4.25
N ASP A 18 -5.63 8.01 -5.44
CA ASP A 18 -7.07 8.11 -5.70
C ASP A 18 -7.82 6.83 -5.27
N LEU A 19 -7.35 5.66 -5.70
CA LEU A 19 -7.94 4.37 -5.35
C LEU A 19 -7.82 4.00 -3.86
N THR A 20 -6.85 4.58 -3.16
CA THR A 20 -6.63 4.34 -1.73
C THR A 20 -7.41 5.30 -0.84
N PHE A 21 -7.63 6.54 -1.26
CA PHE A 21 -8.15 7.59 -0.39
C PHE A 21 -9.44 8.25 -0.85
N ASN A 22 -9.87 8.11 -2.11
CA ASN A 22 -10.97 8.90 -2.66
C ASN A 22 -12.03 8.09 -3.43
N SER A 23 -11.62 7.17 -4.31
CA SER A 23 -12.55 6.43 -5.18
C SER A 23 -13.06 5.17 -4.49
N ASN A 24 -14.35 4.87 -4.56
CA ASN A 24 -14.92 3.61 -4.03
C ASN A 24 -14.82 2.42 -4.99
N GLN A 25 -14.55 2.69 -6.28
CA GLN A 25 -14.50 1.66 -7.31
C GLN A 25 -13.07 1.47 -7.80
N MET A 26 -12.68 0.20 -7.96
CA MET A 26 -11.44 -0.17 -8.59
C MET A 26 -11.53 0.10 -10.09
N ARG A 27 -10.42 0.58 -10.66
CA ARG A 27 -10.28 0.80 -12.10
C ARG A 27 -8.89 0.37 -12.52
N ASP A 28 -8.78 -0.08 -13.76
CA ASP A 28 -7.50 -0.40 -14.34
C ASP A 28 -6.74 0.86 -14.79
N PHE A 29 -5.43 0.79 -14.68
CA PHE A 29 -4.50 1.81 -15.15
C PHE A 29 -3.13 1.19 -15.49
N ASP A 30 -3.07 -0.15 -15.62
CA ASP A 30 -1.93 -0.84 -16.21
C ASP A 30 -2.05 -0.87 -17.73
N VAL A 31 -0.91 -1.15 -18.38
CA VAL A 31 -0.88 -1.56 -19.80
C VAL A 31 -1.69 -2.83 -20.08
N ARG A 32 -1.91 -3.70 -19.08
CA ARG A 32 -2.72 -4.91 -19.20
C ARG A 32 -3.86 -4.92 -18.17
N PRO A 33 -5.13 -4.97 -18.62
CA PRO A 33 -6.26 -5.08 -17.72
C PRO A 33 -6.17 -6.32 -16.84
N SER A 34 -6.27 -6.11 -15.54
CA SER A 34 -6.12 -7.12 -14.47
C SER A 34 -7.33 -7.14 -13.52
N PHE A 35 -8.27 -6.20 -13.64
CA PHE A 35 -9.37 -6.06 -12.67
C PHE A 35 -10.76 -6.21 -13.30
N SER A 36 -11.62 -6.98 -12.63
CA SER A 36 -13.05 -7.09 -12.96
C SER A 36 -13.76 -5.74 -12.78
N PRO A 37 -14.64 -5.33 -13.73
CA PRO A 37 -15.43 -4.11 -13.59
C PRO A 37 -16.29 -4.10 -12.31
N GLY A 38 -16.29 -2.99 -11.57
CA GLY A 38 -17.14 -2.80 -10.39
C GLY A 38 -16.57 -3.33 -9.06
N ALA A 39 -15.36 -3.89 -9.08
CA ALA A 39 -14.65 -4.29 -7.88
C ALA A 39 -14.45 -3.14 -6.86
N LYS A 40 -14.43 -3.46 -5.56
CA LYS A 40 -14.18 -2.48 -4.49
C LYS A 40 -12.73 -1.99 -4.54
N SER A 41 -12.55 -0.68 -4.46
CA SER A 41 -11.24 -0.07 -4.27
C SER A 41 -10.67 -0.31 -2.85
N TYR A 42 -9.42 0.09 -2.63
CA TYR A 42 -8.85 0.11 -1.28
C TYR A 42 -9.58 1.10 -0.37
N HIS A 43 -9.96 2.28 -0.88
CA HIS A 43 -10.72 3.26 -0.09
C HIS A 43 -12.06 2.69 0.42
N ALA A 44 -12.81 2.00 -0.45
CA ALA A 44 -14.07 1.37 -0.07
C ALA A 44 -13.84 0.35 1.05
N ARG A 45 -12.84 -0.52 0.90
CA ARG A 45 -12.47 -1.53 1.90
C ARG A 45 -12.06 -0.90 3.24
N VAL A 46 -11.18 0.11 3.23
CA VAL A 46 -10.77 0.83 4.46
C VAL A 46 -11.97 1.43 5.18
N THR A 47 -12.89 2.04 4.42
CA THR A 47 -14.04 2.75 4.96
C THR A 47 -15.09 1.79 5.51
N GLU A 48 -15.54 0.83 4.70
CA GLU A 48 -16.56 -0.16 5.08
C GLU A 48 -16.07 -1.08 6.21
N GLY A 49 -14.81 -1.53 6.12
CA GLY A 49 -14.19 -2.38 7.14
C GLY A 49 -13.74 -1.61 8.39
N ARG A 50 -13.88 -0.28 8.41
CA ARG A 50 -13.41 0.61 9.49
C ARG A 50 -11.96 0.30 9.89
N MET A 51 -11.11 0.03 8.91
CA MET A 51 -9.79 -0.55 9.13
C MET A 51 -8.86 0.43 9.86
N LEU A 52 -8.96 1.73 9.51
CA LEU A 52 -8.22 2.80 10.21
C LEU A 52 -8.66 2.91 11.68
N ASP A 53 -9.97 2.97 11.94
CA ASP A 53 -10.52 3.01 13.30
C ASP A 53 -10.04 1.82 14.13
N TYR A 54 -10.07 0.62 13.55
CA TYR A 54 -9.62 -0.60 14.21
C TYR A 54 -8.14 -0.51 14.62
N VAL A 55 -7.26 -0.14 13.68
CA VAL A 55 -5.82 0.01 13.94
C VAL A 55 -5.55 1.08 15.00
N VAL A 56 -6.14 2.26 14.87
CA VAL A 56 -5.95 3.38 15.80
C VAL A 56 -6.44 2.99 17.18
N LYS A 57 -7.69 2.50 17.31
CA LYS A 57 -8.25 2.07 18.59
C LYS A 57 -7.39 0.98 19.25
N ARG A 58 -6.87 0.04 18.46
CA ARG A 58 -6.05 -1.05 18.97
C ARG A 58 -4.71 -0.55 19.53
N LEU A 59 -4.01 0.30 18.78
CA LEU A 59 -2.69 0.81 19.15
C LEU A 59 -2.76 1.91 20.22
N SER A 60 -3.82 2.72 20.26
CA SER A 60 -4.05 3.68 21.35
C SER A 60 -4.25 2.98 22.70
N ALA A 61 -4.88 1.80 22.70
CA ALA A 61 -5.13 1.03 23.92
C ALA A 61 -3.97 0.12 24.30
N ILE A 62 -3.31 -0.48 23.31
CA ILE A 62 -2.21 -1.45 23.49
C ILE A 62 -1.16 -1.16 22.40
N PRO A 63 -0.23 -0.21 22.64
CA PRO A 63 0.80 0.20 21.68
C PRO A 63 1.56 -0.97 21.06
N GLU A 64 1.99 -1.92 21.88
CA GLU A 64 2.78 -3.08 21.46
C GLU A 64 1.94 -4.18 20.79
N SER A 65 0.67 -3.92 20.42
CA SER A 65 -0.23 -4.95 19.90
C SER A 65 0.18 -5.50 18.53
N LYS A 66 0.30 -6.82 18.45
CA LYS A 66 0.56 -7.55 17.19
C LYS A 66 -0.67 -7.70 16.29
N LYS A 67 -1.82 -7.18 16.70
CA LYS A 67 -3.13 -7.39 16.03
C LYS A 67 -3.58 -6.19 15.19
N ALA A 68 -2.83 -5.09 15.18
CA ALA A 68 -3.16 -3.90 14.40
C ALA A 68 -2.82 -4.16 12.91
N VAL A 69 -3.79 -4.72 12.19
CA VAL A 69 -3.66 -5.15 10.80
C VAL A 69 -4.87 -4.65 10.01
N MET A 70 -4.63 -4.08 8.83
CA MET A 70 -5.64 -3.89 7.78
C MET A 70 -5.54 -5.09 6.84
N SER A 71 -6.64 -5.83 6.65
CA SER A 71 -6.72 -6.94 5.70
C SER A 71 -7.62 -6.52 4.55
N PHE A 72 -7.07 -6.43 3.35
CA PHE A 72 -7.82 -6.03 2.17
C PHE A 72 -8.51 -7.20 1.49
N ILE A 73 -8.13 -8.44 1.79
CA ILE A 73 -8.88 -9.62 1.34
C ILE A 73 -10.06 -9.82 2.29
N GLU A 74 -11.25 -9.91 1.72
CA GLU A 74 -12.53 -10.05 2.41
C GLU A 74 -13.27 -11.30 1.92
N TRP A 75 -14.31 -11.72 2.65
CA TRP A 75 -15.10 -12.89 2.28
C TRP A 75 -15.69 -12.82 0.87
N HIS A 76 -16.08 -11.63 0.41
CA HIS A 76 -16.65 -11.48 -0.93
C HIS A 76 -15.66 -11.82 -2.04
N ASP A 77 -14.35 -11.66 -1.81
CA ASP A 77 -13.31 -12.01 -2.80
C ASP A 77 -13.24 -13.53 -2.98
N TYR A 78 -13.28 -14.28 -1.88
CA TYR A 78 -13.35 -15.74 -1.94
C TYR A 78 -14.67 -16.22 -2.55
N LYS A 79 -15.79 -15.59 -2.16
CA LYS A 79 -17.10 -15.94 -2.71
C LYS A 79 -17.17 -15.74 -4.21
N ALA A 80 -16.61 -14.64 -4.75
CA ALA A 80 -16.58 -14.37 -6.18
C ALA A 80 -15.90 -15.50 -6.97
N ILE A 81 -14.74 -15.96 -6.52
CA ILE A 81 -14.02 -17.09 -7.13
C ILE A 81 -14.79 -18.41 -7.01
N LEU A 82 -15.43 -18.67 -5.86
CA LEU A 82 -16.24 -19.87 -5.67
C LEU A 82 -17.48 -19.90 -6.58
N ASP A 83 -18.09 -18.74 -6.81
CA ASP A 83 -19.25 -18.58 -7.69
C ASP A 83 -18.85 -18.59 -9.17
N THR A 84 -17.72 -17.97 -9.52
CA THR A 84 -17.19 -17.88 -10.88
C THR A 84 -15.66 -17.91 -10.83
N PRO A 85 -15.03 -19.05 -11.14
CA PRO A 85 -13.57 -19.23 -11.05
C PRO A 85 -12.73 -18.28 -11.92
N TYR A 86 -13.38 -17.52 -12.79
CA TYR A 86 -12.76 -16.55 -13.70
C TYR A 86 -12.97 -15.09 -13.26
N ASP A 87 -13.65 -14.83 -12.13
CA ASP A 87 -13.73 -13.49 -11.54
C ASP A 87 -12.43 -13.17 -10.78
N ASP A 88 -11.43 -12.73 -11.52
CA ASP A 88 -10.03 -12.71 -11.08
C ASP A 88 -9.62 -11.44 -10.31
N TYR A 89 -10.57 -10.75 -9.66
CA TYR A 89 -10.21 -9.61 -8.83
C TYR A 89 -9.89 -10.01 -7.39
N LEU A 90 -8.60 -9.97 -7.05
CA LEU A 90 -8.10 -10.01 -5.67
C LEU A 90 -7.16 -8.82 -5.43
N PRO A 91 -7.23 -8.08 -4.31
CA PRO A 91 -6.32 -6.96 -4.05
C PRO A 91 -4.85 -7.39 -4.10
N CYS A 92 -4.00 -6.62 -4.80
CA CYS A 92 -2.56 -6.87 -4.86
C CYS A 92 -1.90 -6.65 -3.49
N HIS A 93 -2.30 -5.56 -2.82
CA HIS A 93 -1.95 -5.30 -1.44
C HIS A 93 -2.91 -6.09 -0.55
N THR A 94 -2.41 -7.13 0.10
CA THR A 94 -3.24 -8.07 0.87
C THR A 94 -3.42 -7.63 2.31
N THR A 95 -2.35 -7.21 2.98
CA THR A 95 -2.39 -6.73 4.36
C THR A 95 -1.38 -5.63 4.63
N ILE A 96 -1.71 -4.73 5.56
CA ILE A 96 -0.77 -3.82 6.22
C ILE A 96 -0.84 -4.04 7.73
N GLN A 97 0.27 -4.44 8.33
CA GLN A 97 0.42 -4.52 9.77
C GLN A 97 1.19 -3.30 10.30
N PHE A 98 0.69 -2.76 11.41
CA PHE A 98 1.28 -1.64 12.13
C PHE A 98 1.85 -2.13 13.47
N ARG A 99 3.10 -1.79 13.74
CA ARG A 99 3.83 -2.16 14.96
C ARG A 99 4.36 -0.90 15.63
N LEU A 100 3.65 -0.45 16.66
CA LEU A 100 4.10 0.65 17.50
C LEU A 100 4.98 0.10 18.63
N LEU A 101 6.20 0.61 18.75
CA LEU A 101 7.17 0.21 19.77
C LEU A 101 7.56 1.43 20.59
N GLU A 102 7.52 1.32 21.91
CA GLU A 102 8.06 2.34 22.79
C GLU A 102 9.58 2.25 22.82
N VAL A 103 10.26 3.36 22.54
CA VAL A 103 11.72 3.47 22.56
C VAL A 103 12.07 4.75 23.30
N ALA A 104 12.51 4.60 24.55
CA ALA A 104 12.77 5.70 25.47
C ALA A 104 11.56 6.64 25.62
N ASP A 105 11.65 7.87 25.17
CA ASP A 105 10.65 8.94 25.31
C ASP A 105 9.77 9.11 24.06
N LYS A 106 9.78 8.14 23.14
CA LYS A 106 9.00 8.18 21.90
C LYS A 106 8.45 6.81 21.51
N TYR A 107 7.53 6.82 20.55
CA TYR A 107 7.11 5.63 19.84
C TYR A 107 7.69 5.59 18.42
N ILE A 108 7.99 4.39 17.94
CA ILE A 108 8.37 4.11 16.55
C ILE A 108 7.27 3.23 15.93
N LEU A 109 6.61 3.76 14.89
CA LEU A 109 5.59 3.06 14.12
C LEU A 109 6.24 2.36 12.92
N ASN A 110 6.42 1.05 12.99
CA ASN A 110 6.91 0.22 11.90
C ASN A 110 5.75 -0.39 11.12
N ILE A 111 5.96 -0.58 9.81
CA ILE A 111 4.94 -1.06 8.88
C ILE A 111 5.45 -2.32 8.19
N ILE A 112 4.62 -3.37 8.16
CA ILE A 112 4.85 -4.56 7.35
C ILE A 112 3.69 -4.68 6.38
N THR A 113 3.97 -4.61 5.08
CA THR A 113 2.99 -4.76 4.02
C THR A 113 3.24 -6.08 3.27
N HIS A 114 2.14 -6.76 2.91
CA HIS A 114 2.18 -7.98 2.11
C HIS A 114 1.52 -7.75 0.76
N PHE A 115 2.27 -8.02 -0.30
CA PHE A 115 1.80 -7.97 -1.67
C PHE A 115 1.77 -9.37 -2.26
N ARG A 116 0.60 -9.79 -2.78
CA ARG A 116 0.52 -11.04 -3.58
C ARG A 116 1.19 -10.87 -4.94
N SER A 117 1.23 -9.64 -5.45
CA SER A 117 1.83 -9.29 -6.72
C SER A 117 2.09 -7.78 -6.75
N ILE A 118 3.17 -7.35 -7.40
CA ILE A 118 3.49 -5.94 -7.64
C ILE A 118 3.99 -5.77 -9.07
N ASP A 119 3.48 -4.76 -9.77
CA ASP A 119 4.13 -4.29 -10.98
C ASP A 119 5.31 -3.41 -10.56
N ALA A 120 6.51 -3.97 -10.68
CA ALA A 120 7.76 -3.38 -10.22
C ALA A 120 8.09 -2.08 -10.96
N TYR A 121 7.60 -1.89 -12.19
CA TYR A 121 7.90 -0.73 -13.03
C TYR A 121 6.81 0.35 -12.93
N GLN A 122 5.54 -0.03 -13.08
CA GLN A 122 4.44 0.94 -13.19
C GLN A 122 3.91 1.39 -11.84
N LYS A 123 3.78 0.48 -10.87
CA LYS A 123 2.95 0.68 -9.67
C LYS A 123 3.72 0.70 -8.35
N SER A 124 4.84 -0.01 -8.28
CA SER A 124 5.58 -0.24 -7.03
C SER A 124 5.86 1.03 -6.23
N CYS A 125 6.34 2.09 -6.87
CA CYS A 125 6.58 3.38 -6.21
C CYS A 125 5.29 3.95 -5.61
N GLY A 126 4.17 3.84 -6.32
CA GLY A 126 2.87 4.27 -5.83
C GLY A 126 2.38 3.41 -4.66
N ASP A 127 2.58 2.10 -4.70
CA ASP A 127 2.22 1.17 -3.62
C ASP A 127 2.95 1.54 -2.31
N PHE A 128 4.23 1.87 -2.39
CA PHE A 128 4.99 2.34 -1.23
C PHE A 128 4.57 3.74 -0.78
N VAL A 129 4.26 4.65 -1.71
CA VAL A 129 3.75 6.00 -1.38
C VAL A 129 2.43 5.92 -0.63
N VAL A 130 1.45 5.13 -1.12
CA VAL A 130 0.16 5.02 -0.44
C VAL A 130 0.26 4.31 0.91
N THR A 131 1.19 3.35 1.04
CA THR A 131 1.51 2.70 2.32
C THR A 131 2.07 3.71 3.32
N ALA A 132 3.03 4.54 2.90
CA ALA A 132 3.59 5.60 3.75
C ALA A 132 2.54 6.66 4.13
N MET A 133 1.66 7.03 3.20
CA MET A 133 0.56 7.96 3.47
C MET A 133 -0.46 7.37 4.47
N LEU A 134 -0.80 6.09 4.35
CA LEU A 134 -1.63 5.40 5.34
C LEU A 134 -0.97 5.37 6.71
N ALA A 135 0.35 5.13 6.77
CA ALA A 135 1.12 5.16 8.00
C ALA A 135 1.14 6.55 8.66
N GLU A 136 1.32 7.62 7.88
CA GLU A 136 1.21 8.99 8.37
C GLU A 136 -0.21 9.29 8.89
N LYS A 137 -1.26 8.79 8.24
CA LYS A 137 -2.63 8.93 8.76
C LYS A 137 -2.82 8.20 10.10
N VAL A 138 -2.32 6.97 10.23
CA VAL A 138 -2.36 6.22 11.50
C VAL A 138 -1.60 6.97 12.59
N LYS A 139 -0.37 7.41 12.32
CA LYS A 139 0.45 8.21 13.22
C LYS A 139 -0.25 9.49 13.65
N PHE A 140 -0.86 10.22 12.71
CA PHE A 140 -1.61 11.44 13.00
C PHE A 140 -2.76 11.20 13.97
N GLU A 141 -3.56 10.15 13.74
CA GLU A 141 -4.66 9.81 14.64
C GLU A 141 -4.18 9.33 16.02
N LEU A 142 -3.11 8.53 16.06
CA LEU A 142 -2.52 8.07 17.33
C LEU A 142 -1.97 9.23 18.17
N ASN A 143 -1.30 10.21 17.55
CA ASN A 143 -0.76 11.40 18.23
C ASN A 143 -1.85 12.24 18.92
N LYS A 144 -3.13 12.11 18.55
CA LYS A 144 -4.24 12.78 19.25
C LYS A 144 -4.55 12.14 20.60
N THR A 145 -4.15 10.88 20.79
CA THR A 145 -4.51 10.07 21.96
C THR A 145 -3.31 9.73 22.83
N LEU A 146 -2.15 9.49 22.22
CA LEU A 146 -0.91 9.15 22.90
C LEU A 146 -0.15 10.44 23.25
N LYS A 147 0.49 10.44 24.43
CA LYS A 147 1.20 11.61 24.96
C LYS A 147 2.66 11.70 24.50
N LEU A 148 3.19 10.62 23.93
CA LEU A 148 4.56 10.55 23.44
C LEU A 148 4.58 10.83 21.93
N PRO A 149 5.64 11.48 21.41
CA PRO A 149 5.81 11.67 19.98
C PRO A 149 5.93 10.32 19.28
N ILE A 150 5.34 10.23 18.08
CA ILE A 150 5.41 9.04 17.23
C ILE A 150 6.23 9.36 15.98
N GLU A 151 7.30 8.62 15.75
CA GLU A 151 8.07 8.64 14.51
C GLU A 151 7.68 7.46 13.61
N LEU A 152 7.80 7.64 12.29
CA LEU A 152 7.72 6.52 11.37
C LEU A 152 9.04 5.75 11.39
N GLY A 153 8.94 4.45 11.58
CA GLY A 153 10.06 3.51 11.46
C GLY A 153 10.16 2.94 10.05
N SER A 154 10.57 1.68 9.96
CA SER A 154 10.74 1.02 8.67
C SER A 154 9.39 0.67 8.01
N ILE A 155 9.37 0.71 6.68
CA ILE A 155 8.35 0.06 5.85
C ILE A 155 9.00 -1.18 5.25
N MET A 156 8.49 -2.35 5.59
CA MET A 156 8.94 -3.63 5.06
C MET A 156 7.87 -4.17 4.10
N GLY A 157 8.28 -4.52 2.88
CA GLY A 157 7.42 -5.21 1.91
C GLY A 157 7.77 -6.69 1.79
N VAL A 158 6.77 -7.55 1.96
CA VAL A 158 6.84 -8.97 1.61
C VAL A 158 6.08 -9.16 0.31
N ILE A 159 6.79 -9.55 -0.75
CA ILE A 159 6.24 -9.60 -2.11
C ILE A 159 6.32 -11.04 -2.62
N THR A 160 5.18 -11.61 -2.98
CA THR A 160 5.13 -12.98 -3.56
C THR A 160 5.60 -13.00 -5.01
N ASP A 161 5.11 -12.06 -5.81
CA ASP A 161 5.43 -11.94 -7.23
C ASP A 161 5.76 -10.48 -7.56
N ALA A 162 6.96 -10.23 -8.07
CA ALA A 162 7.36 -8.93 -8.58
C ALA A 162 7.65 -9.09 -10.07
N HIS A 163 6.86 -8.40 -10.89
CA HIS A 163 6.95 -8.55 -12.34
C HIS A 163 7.07 -7.20 -13.04
N VAL A 164 7.51 -7.26 -14.29
CA VAL A 164 7.46 -6.16 -15.25
C VAL A 164 6.76 -6.71 -16.48
N TYR A 165 5.73 -6.01 -16.98
CA TYR A 165 5.09 -6.38 -18.23
C TYR A 165 6.07 -6.25 -19.39
N LYS A 166 5.99 -7.18 -20.36
CA LYS A 166 6.88 -7.20 -21.52
C LYS A 166 6.81 -5.89 -22.32
N GLU A 167 5.61 -5.31 -22.39
CA GLU A 167 5.33 -4.01 -23.00
C GLU A 167 6.14 -2.87 -22.39
N CYS A 168 6.61 -3.01 -21.14
CA CYS A 168 7.39 -2.02 -20.41
C CYS A 168 8.90 -2.27 -20.42
N TYR A 169 9.41 -3.33 -21.07
CA TYR A 169 10.83 -3.69 -20.99
C TYR A 169 11.77 -2.61 -21.53
N ILE A 170 11.42 -2.01 -22.67
CA ILE A 170 12.24 -0.94 -23.28
C ILE A 170 12.32 0.27 -22.34
N ASP A 171 11.18 0.70 -21.81
CA ASP A 171 11.13 1.88 -20.93
C ASP A 171 11.82 1.61 -19.58
N ALA A 172 11.74 0.36 -19.08
CA ALA A 172 12.44 -0.07 -17.88
C ALA A 172 13.96 -0.10 -18.08
N GLU A 173 14.44 -0.62 -19.20
CA GLU A 173 15.87 -0.63 -19.54
C GLU A 173 16.43 0.79 -19.68
N GLN A 174 15.70 1.68 -20.35
CA GLN A 174 16.07 3.10 -20.44
C GLN A 174 16.16 3.77 -19.08
N LEU A 175 15.24 3.46 -18.18
CA LEU A 175 15.25 3.98 -16.81
C LEU A 175 16.51 3.52 -16.04
N ILE A 176 16.82 2.23 -16.10
CA ILE A 176 18.02 1.68 -15.44
C ILE A 176 19.28 2.34 -15.99
N ASN A 177 19.41 2.41 -17.32
CA ASN A 177 20.57 3.05 -17.96
C ASN A 177 20.73 4.52 -17.54
N LYS A 178 19.63 5.26 -17.44
CA LYS A 178 19.64 6.65 -16.97
C LYS A 178 20.14 6.75 -15.53
N VAL A 179 19.64 5.91 -14.62
CA VAL A 179 20.04 5.88 -13.21
C VAL A 179 21.54 5.56 -13.08
N THR A 180 22.03 4.56 -13.82
CA THR A 180 23.44 4.17 -13.83
C THR A 180 24.35 5.26 -14.39
N MET A 181 23.94 5.95 -15.46
CA MET A 181 24.71 7.05 -16.04
C MET A 181 24.73 8.30 -15.15
N GLU A 182 23.71 8.52 -14.33
CA GLU A 182 23.65 9.60 -13.35
C GLU A 182 24.52 9.35 -12.11
N GLY A 183 25.24 8.22 -12.04
CA GLY A 183 26.14 7.88 -10.92
C GLY A 183 25.39 7.55 -9.63
N VAL A 184 24.11 7.18 -9.73
CA VAL A 184 23.36 6.64 -8.60
C VAL A 184 23.71 5.16 -8.50
N ASP A 185 24.62 4.83 -7.59
CA ASP A 185 24.87 3.44 -7.20
C ASP A 185 23.55 2.85 -6.66
N LEU A 186 23.06 1.81 -7.33
CA LEU A 186 21.89 1.03 -6.91
C LEU A 186 22.23 0.06 -5.78
#